data_AF-A0A8S2G1B8-F1
#
_entry.id   AF-A0A8S2G1B8-F1
#
_cell.length_a   1.000
_cell.length_b   1.000
_cell.length_c   1.000
_cell.angle_alpha   90.00
_cell.angle_beta   90.00
_cell.angle_gamma   90.00
#
_symmetry.space_group_name_H-M   'P 1'
#
loop_
_entity.id
_entity.type
_entity.pdbx_description
1 polymer ?
#
loop_
_entity_poly.entity_id
_entity_poly.type
_entity_poly.pdbx_seq_one_letter_code
_entity_poly.pdbx_strand_id
1 'polypeptide(L)'
;ILLSWLTLITYIQFTPTHGLFIAMLEIIISNFLWFFPILLLLVVSFGFSYYMLLQNQLIFITPIESIIRSYMMLNDVGYESHMYTDSTGLPIYRPITFIIYIIYASLMFILINNLLIGFAVGEIGPMMSRAKFKRSQLRIILISEYEGIMPMKLLQYFAKKNKNEVVLPHKTKWYNKPFHAMKRFFEGNKKKELCDEQTTDDSNREQLDNIALDQEKTKEDIQKIQNDIKDIQVYMKQMNEQICSKFDKLIKEKMS
;
A
#
# COMPACT_ATOMS: atom_id res chain seq x y z
N ILE A 1 -17.79 9.55 -22.45
CA ILE A 1 -18.22 9.73 -21.03
C ILE A 1 -17.09 9.33 -20.06
N LEU A 2 -16.62 8.08 -20.04
CA LEU A 2 -15.60 7.62 -19.07
C LEU A 2 -14.29 8.43 -19.10
N LEU A 3 -13.72 8.66 -20.28
CA LEU A 3 -12.52 9.50 -20.41
C LEU A 3 -12.75 10.92 -19.90
N SER A 4 -13.96 11.47 -20.06
CA SER A 4 -14.29 12.81 -19.53
C SER A 4 -14.22 12.86 -18.00
N TRP A 5 -14.64 11.78 -17.33
CA TRP A 5 -14.51 11.66 -15.87
C TRP A 5 -13.06 11.45 -15.44
N LEU A 6 -12.26 10.68 -16.20
CA LEU A 6 -10.82 10.55 -15.93
C LEU A 6 -10.08 11.89 -16.11
N THR A 7 -10.38 12.62 -17.18
CA THR A 7 -9.81 13.96 -17.39
C THR A 7 -10.27 14.93 -16.30
N LEU A 8 -11.51 14.82 -15.80
CA LEU A 8 -11.98 15.59 -14.66
C LEU A 8 -11.16 15.30 -13.40
N ILE A 9 -10.85 14.02 -13.12
CA ILE A 9 -9.98 13.62 -12.01
C ILE A 9 -8.60 14.28 -12.17
N THR A 10 -8.01 14.27 -13.36
CA THR A 10 -6.76 14.98 -13.65
C THR A 10 -6.88 16.50 -13.47
N TYR A 11 -8.01 17.12 -13.80
CA TYR A 11 -8.21 18.57 -13.58
C TYR A 11 -8.28 18.94 -12.09
N ILE A 12 -8.79 18.06 -11.22
CA ILE A 12 -8.84 18.31 -9.76
C ILE A 12 -7.40 18.37 -9.16
N GLN A 13 -6.38 17.87 -9.89
CA GLN A 13 -4.96 17.98 -9.55
C GLN A 13 -4.49 19.44 -9.34
N PHE A 14 -5.15 20.41 -9.98
CA PHE A 14 -4.80 21.83 -9.84
C PHE A 14 -5.30 22.48 -8.56
N THR A 15 -6.11 21.79 -7.76
CA THR A 15 -6.61 22.34 -6.49
C THR A 15 -5.60 22.15 -5.35
N PRO A 16 -5.28 23.20 -4.56
CA PRO A 16 -4.30 23.11 -3.48
C PRO A 16 -4.66 22.13 -2.34
N THR A 17 -5.95 21.81 -2.21
CA THR A 17 -6.47 20.93 -1.14
C THR A 17 -6.51 19.46 -1.54
N HIS A 18 -6.93 19.14 -2.77
CA HIS A 18 -7.12 17.75 -3.22
C HIS A 18 -6.09 17.30 -4.25
N GLY A 19 -5.40 18.25 -4.88
CA GLY A 19 -4.51 17.98 -6.00
C GLY A 19 -3.26 17.19 -5.63
N LEU A 20 -2.81 17.30 -4.38
CA LEU A 20 -1.69 16.50 -3.86
C LEU A 20 -2.03 15.00 -3.81
N PHE A 21 -3.26 14.63 -3.43
CA PHE A 21 -3.69 13.23 -3.38
C PHE A 21 -3.81 12.60 -4.76
N ILE A 22 -4.37 13.35 -5.71
CA ILE A 22 -4.52 12.88 -7.09
C ILE A 22 -3.16 12.76 -7.78
N ALA A 23 -2.26 13.72 -7.57
CA ALA A 23 -0.89 13.65 -8.08
C ALA A 23 -0.12 12.45 -7.50
N MET A 24 -0.36 12.09 -6.24
CA MET A 24 0.21 10.86 -5.67
C MET A 24 -0.40 9.61 -6.31
N LEU A 25 -1.72 9.58 -6.48
CA LEU A 25 -2.42 8.44 -7.07
C LEU A 25 -1.95 8.16 -8.50
N GLU A 26 -1.68 9.19 -9.31
CA GLU A 26 -1.11 9.03 -10.65
C GLU A 26 0.28 8.36 -10.63
N ILE A 27 1.13 8.74 -9.68
CA ILE A 27 2.46 8.14 -9.48
C ILE A 27 2.32 6.66 -9.06
N ILE A 28 1.42 6.37 -8.12
CA ILE A 28 1.13 5.01 -7.66
C ILE A 28 0.63 4.16 -8.83
N ILE A 29 -0.34 4.64 -9.60
CA ILE A 29 -0.89 3.89 -10.74
C ILE A 29 0.20 3.63 -11.79
N SER A 30 1.04 4.63 -12.10
CA SER A 30 2.14 4.47 -13.04
C SER A 30 3.16 3.41 -12.58
N ASN A 31 3.50 3.44 -11.29
CA ASN A 31 4.46 2.49 -10.74
C ASN A 31 3.86 1.07 -10.66
N PHE A 32 2.56 0.94 -10.37
CA PHE A 32 1.86 -0.34 -10.40
C PHE A 32 1.82 -0.94 -11.81
N LEU A 33 1.55 -0.09 -12.82
CA LEU A 33 1.54 -0.47 -14.23
C LEU A 33 2.88 -1.01 -14.72
N TRP A 34 4.01 -0.63 -14.10
CA TRP A 34 5.32 -1.14 -14.48
C TRP A 34 5.51 -2.63 -14.15
N PHE A 35 4.88 -3.10 -13.07
CA PHE A 35 4.94 -4.52 -12.66
C PHE A 35 3.78 -5.36 -13.23
N PHE A 36 2.72 -4.72 -13.71
CA PHE A 36 1.55 -5.37 -14.32
C PHE A 36 1.83 -6.33 -15.48
N PRO A 37 2.84 -6.13 -16.36
CA PRO A 37 3.12 -7.04 -17.48
C PRO A 37 3.42 -8.48 -17.03
N ILE A 38 3.97 -8.67 -15.83
CA ILE A 38 4.27 -10.00 -15.28
C ILE A 38 2.97 -10.76 -15.01
N LEU A 39 1.94 -10.10 -14.47
CA LEU A 39 0.60 -10.68 -14.29
C LEU A 39 -0.05 -10.99 -15.64
N LEU A 40 0.04 -10.07 -16.60
CA LEU A 40 -0.54 -10.25 -17.94
C LEU A 40 0.04 -11.46 -18.67
N LEU A 41 1.36 -11.66 -18.60
CA LEU A 41 2.02 -12.82 -19.22
C LEU A 41 1.46 -14.13 -18.68
N LEU A 42 1.17 -14.19 -17.38
CA LEU A 42 0.60 -15.37 -16.75
C LEU A 42 -0.86 -15.60 -17.22
N VAL A 43 -1.68 -14.55 -17.27
CA VAL A 43 -3.07 -14.64 -17.79
C VAL A 43 -3.08 -15.14 -19.23
N VAL A 44 -2.18 -14.63 -20.08
CA VAL A 44 -2.08 -15.06 -21.49
C VAL A 44 -1.65 -16.53 -21.58
N SER A 45 -0.64 -16.94 -20.81
CA SER A 45 -0.15 -18.33 -20.80
C SER A 45 -1.26 -19.34 -20.43
N PHE A 46 -1.99 -19.07 -19.33
CA PHE A 46 -3.09 -19.93 -18.92
C PHE A 46 -4.31 -19.82 -19.85
N GLY A 47 -4.58 -18.64 -20.42
CA GLY A 47 -5.62 -18.45 -21.43
C GLY A 47 -5.39 -19.29 -22.69
N PHE A 48 -4.15 -19.40 -23.16
CA PHE A 48 -3.78 -20.32 -24.26
C PHE A 48 -3.91 -21.79 -23.86
N SER A 49 -3.55 -22.13 -22.62
CA SER A 49 -3.73 -23.50 -22.09
C SER A 49 -5.21 -23.91 -22.09
N TYR A 50 -6.11 -23.03 -21.64
CA TYR A 50 -7.55 -23.28 -21.68
C TYR A 50 -8.12 -23.31 -23.09
N TYR A 51 -7.61 -22.49 -24.01
CA TYR A 51 -7.99 -22.56 -25.43
C TYR A 51 -7.74 -23.96 -26.02
N MET A 52 -6.59 -24.56 -25.72
CA MET A 52 -6.27 -25.92 -26.18
C MET A 52 -7.09 -27.00 -25.47
N LEU A 53 -7.31 -26.87 -24.16
CA LEU A 53 -8.02 -27.88 -23.36
C LEU A 53 -9.54 -27.89 -23.56
N LEU A 54 -10.14 -26.70 -23.77
CA LEU A 54 -11.59 -26.51 -23.79
C LEU A 54 -12.11 -26.09 -25.17
N GLN A 55 -11.36 -26.35 -26.25
CA GLN A 55 -11.76 -26.04 -27.64
C GLN A 55 -13.17 -26.55 -28.03
N ASN A 56 -13.70 -27.56 -27.33
CA ASN A 56 -15.02 -28.13 -27.60
C ASN A 56 -16.19 -27.30 -27.04
N GLN A 57 -15.91 -26.29 -26.21
CA GLN A 57 -16.92 -25.42 -25.63
C GLN A 57 -17.08 -24.14 -26.46
N LEU A 58 -18.33 -23.74 -26.72
CA LEU A 58 -18.65 -22.51 -27.47
C LEU A 58 -18.01 -21.26 -26.84
N ILE A 59 -17.78 -21.32 -25.53
CA ILE A 59 -17.22 -20.25 -24.70
C ILE A 59 -15.71 -20.03 -24.96
N PHE A 60 -15.00 -21.02 -25.54
CA PHE A 60 -13.54 -21.02 -25.72
C PHE A 60 -13.11 -21.14 -27.20
N ILE A 61 -13.99 -20.81 -28.14
CA ILE A 61 -13.74 -20.97 -29.59
C ILE A 61 -12.59 -20.10 -30.09
N THR A 62 -12.41 -18.90 -29.53
CA THR A 62 -11.36 -17.98 -29.99
C THR A 62 -10.31 -17.79 -28.89
N PRO A 63 -9.02 -17.64 -29.26
CA PRO A 63 -7.96 -17.48 -28.28
C PRO A 63 -8.12 -16.20 -27.44
N ILE A 64 -8.70 -15.15 -28.02
CA ILE A 64 -8.98 -13.88 -27.33
C ILE A 64 -10.07 -14.08 -26.27
N GLU A 65 -11.16 -14.77 -26.62
CA GLU A 65 -12.22 -15.10 -25.66
C GLU A 65 -11.65 -15.94 -24.50
N SER A 66 -10.81 -16.94 -24.78
CA SER A 66 -10.17 -17.76 -23.75
C SER A 66 -9.32 -16.96 -22.76
N ILE A 67 -8.57 -15.95 -23.25
CA ILE A 67 -7.78 -15.06 -22.39
C ILE A 67 -8.69 -14.20 -21.51
N ILE A 68 -9.75 -13.61 -22.09
CA ILE A 68 -10.72 -12.80 -21.35
C ILE A 68 -11.41 -13.65 -20.28
N ARG A 69 -11.80 -14.88 -20.62
CA ARG A 69 -12.41 -15.82 -19.66
C ARG A 69 -11.44 -16.23 -18.56
N SER A 70 -10.16 -16.46 -18.87
CA SER A 70 -9.13 -16.73 -17.86
C SER A 70 -8.99 -15.57 -16.86
N TYR A 71 -9.10 -14.32 -17.34
CA TYR A 71 -9.12 -13.15 -16.45
C TYR A 71 -10.41 -13.05 -15.62
N MET A 72 -11.57 -13.42 -16.18
CA MET A 72 -12.83 -13.46 -15.43
C MET A 72 -12.83 -14.53 -14.34
N MET A 73 -12.30 -15.72 -14.65
CA MET A 73 -12.13 -16.84 -13.69
C MET A 73 -11.33 -16.45 -12.44
N LEU A 74 -10.44 -15.46 -12.54
CA LEU A 74 -9.67 -14.97 -11.41
C LEU A 74 -10.54 -14.27 -10.37
N ASN A 75 -11.52 -13.49 -10.84
CA ASN A 75 -12.34 -12.64 -9.98
C ASN A 75 -13.64 -13.33 -9.54
N ASP A 76 -14.09 -14.33 -10.29
CA ASP A 76 -15.35 -15.02 -10.05
C ASP A 76 -15.16 -16.51 -9.75
N VAL A 77 -15.28 -16.86 -8.47
CA VAL A 77 -15.21 -18.24 -7.96
C VAL A 77 -16.39 -19.09 -8.48
N GLY A 78 -17.50 -18.47 -8.92
CA GLY A 78 -18.68 -19.13 -9.45
C GLY A 78 -18.55 -19.59 -10.92
N TYR A 79 -17.45 -19.25 -11.58
CA TYR A 79 -17.20 -19.56 -12.99
C TYR A 79 -17.08 -21.08 -13.27
N GLU A 80 -16.85 -21.88 -12.23
CA GLU A 80 -16.83 -23.34 -12.29
C GLU A 80 -18.12 -23.90 -12.92
N SER A 81 -19.28 -23.32 -12.58
CA SER A 81 -20.59 -23.69 -13.14
C SER A 81 -20.62 -23.65 -14.66
N HIS A 82 -19.93 -22.68 -15.27
CA HIS A 82 -19.89 -22.50 -16.72
C HIS A 82 -18.94 -23.50 -17.40
N MET A 83 -18.02 -24.12 -16.66
CA MET A 83 -17.24 -25.27 -17.14
C MET A 83 -18.11 -26.53 -17.26
N TYR A 84 -19.20 -26.63 -16.48
CA TYR A 84 -20.02 -27.83 -16.37
C TYR A 84 -21.22 -27.88 -17.33
N THR A 85 -21.79 -26.74 -17.70
CA THR A 85 -23.19 -26.68 -18.18
C THR A 85 -23.37 -26.65 -19.70
N ASP A 86 -22.31 -26.61 -20.51
CA ASP A 86 -22.51 -26.47 -21.97
C ASP A 86 -22.65 -27.81 -22.74
N SER A 87 -23.54 -27.75 -23.71
CA SER A 87 -24.44 -28.80 -24.20
C SER A 87 -23.86 -29.75 -25.27
N THR A 88 -22.56 -29.69 -25.55
CA THR A 88 -21.92 -30.40 -26.69
C THR A 88 -21.08 -31.63 -26.30
N GLY A 89 -21.28 -32.17 -25.10
CA GLY A 89 -20.59 -33.36 -24.60
C GLY A 89 -19.49 -33.05 -23.59
N LEU A 90 -19.15 -34.05 -22.77
CA LEU A 90 -18.14 -33.93 -21.72
C LEU A 90 -16.80 -33.44 -22.30
N PRO A 91 -16.12 -32.47 -21.66
CA PRO A 91 -14.78 -32.08 -22.06
C PRO A 91 -13.86 -33.31 -21.98
N ILE A 92 -13.15 -33.58 -23.08
CA ILE A 92 -12.29 -34.76 -23.29
C ILE A 92 -11.27 -34.94 -22.14
N TYR A 93 -10.85 -33.82 -21.51
CA TYR A 93 -9.84 -33.80 -20.46
C TYR A 93 -10.34 -33.13 -19.16
N ARG A 94 -11.54 -33.53 -18.69
CA ARG A 94 -12.16 -33.02 -17.45
C ARG A 94 -11.21 -32.99 -16.23
N PRO A 95 -10.52 -34.07 -15.81
CA PRO A 95 -9.69 -34.03 -14.60
C PRO A 95 -8.45 -33.13 -14.74
N ILE A 96 -7.84 -33.07 -15.93
CA ILE A 96 -6.64 -32.26 -16.19
C ILE A 96 -6.98 -30.77 -16.13
N THR A 97 -8.16 -30.40 -16.62
CA THR A 97 -8.68 -29.02 -16.57
C THR A 97 -8.81 -28.52 -15.13
N PHE A 98 -9.32 -29.35 -14.20
CA PHE A 98 -9.42 -29.00 -12.79
C PHE A 98 -8.06 -28.81 -12.12
N ILE A 99 -7.10 -29.69 -12.40
CA ILE A 99 -5.75 -29.58 -11.85
C ILE A 99 -5.11 -28.26 -12.29
N ILE A 100 -5.20 -27.93 -13.58
CA ILE A 100 -4.67 -26.68 -14.13
C ILE A 100 -5.38 -25.48 -13.53
N TYR A 101 -6.71 -25.54 -13.34
CA TYR A 101 -7.48 -24.48 -12.68
C TYR A 101 -7.05 -24.22 -11.23
N ILE A 102 -6.88 -25.26 -10.42
CA ILE A 102 -6.44 -25.11 -9.03
C ILE A 102 -5.03 -24.52 -8.97
N ILE A 103 -4.12 -24.98 -9.84
CA ILE A 103 -2.76 -24.44 -9.93
C ILE A 103 -2.80 -22.97 -10.36
N TYR A 104 -3.59 -22.65 -11.38
CA TYR A 104 -3.78 -21.28 -11.87
C TYR A 104 -4.30 -20.35 -10.77
N ALA A 105 -5.38 -20.73 -10.09
CA ALA A 105 -5.98 -19.95 -9.02
C ALA A 105 -5.00 -19.73 -7.86
N SER A 106 -4.26 -20.77 -7.45
CA SER A 106 -3.28 -20.66 -6.37
C SER A 106 -2.11 -19.76 -6.75
N LEU A 107 -1.55 -19.93 -7.95
CA LEU A 107 -0.45 -19.10 -8.45
C LEU A 107 -0.87 -17.63 -8.55
N MET A 108 -2.05 -17.36 -9.11
CA MET A 108 -2.57 -16.00 -9.23
C MET A 108 -2.84 -15.37 -7.87
N PHE A 109 -3.43 -16.11 -6.92
CA PHE A 109 -3.67 -15.60 -5.57
C PHE A 109 -2.36 -15.20 -4.88
N ILE A 110 -1.33 -16.06 -4.95
CA ILE A 110 -0.01 -15.77 -4.38
C ILE A 110 0.62 -14.57 -5.08
N LEU A 111 0.61 -14.53 -6.42
CA LEU A 111 1.24 -13.47 -7.19
C LEU A 111 0.58 -12.11 -7.01
N ILE A 112 -0.76 -12.05 -7.03
CA ILE A 112 -1.50 -10.80 -6.89
C ILE A 112 -1.33 -10.23 -5.50
N ASN A 113 -1.44 -11.05 -4.45
CA ASN A 113 -1.20 -10.59 -3.08
C ASN A 113 0.26 -10.15 -2.88
N ASN A 114 1.21 -10.92 -3.40
CA ASN A 114 2.63 -10.56 -3.30
C ASN A 114 2.95 -9.28 -4.07
N LEU A 115 2.34 -9.08 -5.23
CA LEU A 115 2.52 -7.86 -6.00
C LEU A 115 1.88 -6.68 -5.28
N LEU A 116 0.64 -6.80 -4.82
CA LEU A 116 -0.08 -5.71 -4.15
C LEU A 116 0.61 -5.29 -2.84
N ILE A 117 1.02 -6.25 -2.01
CA ILE A 117 1.69 -5.98 -0.74
C ILE A 117 3.12 -5.48 -0.99
N GLY A 118 3.88 -6.13 -1.88
CA GLY A 118 5.24 -5.71 -2.23
C GLY A 118 5.29 -4.32 -2.86
N PHE A 119 4.29 -3.99 -3.69
CA PHE A 119 4.11 -2.68 -4.28
C PHE A 119 3.69 -1.64 -3.25
N ALA A 120 2.65 -1.92 -2.46
CA ALA A 120 2.14 -0.98 -1.46
C ALA A 120 3.21 -0.62 -0.42
N VAL A 121 3.94 -1.62 0.09
CA VAL A 121 4.99 -1.42 1.10
C VAL A 121 6.23 -0.75 0.50
N GLY A 122 6.58 -1.05 -0.75
CA GLY A 122 7.73 -0.44 -1.43
C GLY A 122 7.51 1.02 -1.82
N GLU A 123 6.29 1.41 -2.18
CA GLU A 123 5.97 2.75 -2.69
C GLU A 123 5.57 3.74 -1.60
N ILE A 124 4.92 3.30 -0.52
CA ILE A 124 4.34 4.21 0.47
C ILE A 124 5.38 5.09 1.17
N GLY A 125 6.54 4.53 1.50
CA GLY A 125 7.63 5.24 2.18
C GLY A 125 8.22 6.37 1.34
N PRO A 126 8.76 6.07 0.13
CA PRO A 126 9.26 7.10 -0.78
C PRO A 126 8.21 8.13 -1.18
N MET A 127 6.95 7.71 -1.35
CA MET A 127 5.84 8.60 -1.72
C MET A 127 5.55 9.63 -0.62
N MET A 128 5.59 9.24 0.66
CA MET A 128 5.31 10.15 1.77
C MET A 128 6.35 11.27 1.90
N SER A 129 7.63 10.96 1.66
CA SER A 129 8.69 11.97 1.63
C SER A 129 8.55 12.92 0.44
N ARG A 130 8.23 12.38 -0.75
CA ARG A 130 7.97 13.19 -1.96
C ARG A 130 6.74 14.09 -1.78
N ALA A 131 5.70 13.60 -1.11
CA ALA A 131 4.50 14.36 -0.80
C ALA A 131 4.76 15.59 0.08
N LYS A 132 5.53 15.42 1.16
CA LYS A 132 5.91 16.52 2.07
C LYS A 132 6.66 17.62 1.32
N PHE A 133 7.55 17.25 0.40
CA PHE A 133 8.28 18.20 -0.44
C PHE A 133 7.38 18.85 -1.52
N LYS A 134 6.59 18.05 -2.25
CA LYS A 134 5.65 18.51 -3.29
C LYS A 134 4.65 19.52 -2.71
N ARG A 135 4.14 19.29 -1.49
CA ARG A 135 3.23 20.22 -0.80
C ARG A 135 3.87 21.58 -0.54
N SER A 136 5.11 21.58 -0.04
CA SER A 136 5.87 22.81 0.21
C SER A 136 6.11 23.59 -1.09
N GLN A 137 6.47 22.89 -2.17
CA GLN A 137 6.64 23.51 -3.49
C GLN A 137 5.34 24.09 -4.04
N LEU A 138 4.24 23.34 -3.96
CA LEU A 138 2.95 23.77 -4.50
C LEU A 138 2.43 25.03 -3.79
N ARG A 139 2.69 25.15 -2.47
CA ARG A 139 2.40 26.37 -1.71
C ARG A 139 3.21 27.57 -2.21
N ILE A 140 4.50 27.38 -2.50
CA ILE A 140 5.39 28.44 -2.98
C ILE A 140 4.98 28.88 -4.39
N ILE A 141 4.69 27.94 -5.29
CA ILE A 141 4.27 28.23 -6.67
C ILE A 141 2.97 29.01 -6.67
N LEU A 142 1.97 28.59 -5.91
CA LEU A 142 0.70 29.31 -5.80
C LEU A 142 0.91 30.71 -5.24
N ILE A 143 1.69 30.88 -4.17
CA ILE A 143 1.98 32.21 -3.63
C ILE A 143 2.67 33.09 -4.69
N SER A 144 3.65 32.55 -5.42
CA SER A 144 4.38 33.29 -6.45
C SER A 144 3.50 33.68 -7.64
N GLU A 145 2.58 32.82 -8.06
CA GLU A 145 1.64 33.08 -9.16
C GLU A 145 0.61 34.14 -8.76
N TYR A 146 0.10 34.06 -7.53
CA TYR A 146 -0.77 35.09 -6.97
C TYR A 146 -0.03 36.42 -6.76
N GLU A 147 1.23 36.41 -6.33
CA GLU A 147 2.05 37.62 -6.19
C GLU A 147 2.34 38.27 -7.54
N GLY A 148 2.49 37.48 -8.62
CA GLY A 148 2.70 37.99 -9.98
C GLY A 148 1.46 38.62 -10.61
N ILE A 149 0.26 38.14 -10.27
CA ILE A 149 -1.02 38.67 -10.77
C ILE A 149 -1.52 39.85 -9.91
N MET A 150 -1.08 39.94 -8.66
CA MET A 150 -1.55 40.97 -7.73
C MET A 150 -0.94 42.34 -8.03
N PRO A 151 -1.76 43.41 -8.15
CA PRO A 151 -1.22 44.75 -8.42
C PRO A 151 -0.37 45.25 -7.24
N MET A 152 0.76 45.90 -7.56
CA MET A 152 1.77 46.36 -6.59
C MET A 152 1.22 47.11 -5.37
N LYS A 153 0.10 47.83 -5.51
CA LYS A 153 -0.54 48.57 -4.40
C LYS A 153 -1.12 47.63 -3.33
N LEU A 154 -1.71 46.49 -3.73
CA LEU A 154 -2.22 45.48 -2.81
C LEU A 154 -1.07 44.76 -2.10
N LEU A 155 -0.01 44.42 -2.85
CA LEU A 155 1.19 43.81 -2.29
C LEU A 155 1.84 44.73 -1.24
N GLN A 156 2.01 46.02 -1.56
CA GLN A 156 2.55 47.02 -0.63
C GLN A 156 1.65 47.23 0.59
N TYR A 157 0.33 47.18 0.44
CA TYR A 157 -0.62 47.28 1.55
C TYR A 157 -0.49 46.11 2.52
N PHE A 158 -0.43 44.86 2.01
CA PHE A 158 -0.24 43.67 2.84
C PHE A 158 1.17 43.56 3.41
N ALA A 159 2.21 43.90 2.65
CA ALA A 159 3.60 43.91 3.13
C ALA A 159 3.82 44.99 4.22
N LYS A 160 3.19 46.17 4.09
CA LYS A 160 3.24 47.23 5.11
C LYS A 160 2.43 46.85 6.36
N LYS A 161 1.36 46.06 6.20
CA LYS A 161 0.59 45.50 7.32
C LYS A 161 1.37 44.43 8.09
N ASN A 162 2.14 43.57 7.40
CA ASN A 162 2.99 42.55 8.04
C ASN A 162 4.29 43.09 8.64
N LYS A 163 4.85 44.20 8.13
CA LYS A 163 6.02 44.88 8.74
C LYS A 163 5.75 45.44 10.15
N ASN A 164 4.50 45.49 10.61
CA ASN A 164 4.16 45.93 11.96
C ASN A 164 4.32 44.81 13.01
N GLU A 165 4.74 43.60 12.63
CA GLU A 165 5.21 42.56 13.56
C GLU A 165 6.74 42.63 13.73
N VAL A 166 7.23 43.82 14.06
CA VAL A 166 8.52 43.95 14.77
C VAL A 166 8.22 43.59 16.23
N VAL A 167 9.03 42.72 16.82
CA VAL A 167 9.00 42.34 18.24
C VAL A 167 8.84 43.60 19.11
N LEU A 168 7.64 43.82 19.67
CA LEU A 168 7.39 44.96 20.55
C LEU A 168 7.69 44.57 22.00
N PRO A 169 8.59 45.29 22.71
CA PRO A 169 8.66 45.21 24.16
C PRO A 169 7.38 45.79 24.75
N HIS A 170 6.73 44.94 25.55
CA HIS A 170 5.64 45.18 26.50
C HIS A 170 5.18 46.65 26.68
N LYS A 171 4.10 47.06 26.01
CA LYS A 171 3.26 48.19 26.47
C LYS A 171 1.77 47.87 26.32
N THR A 172 1.10 47.78 27.46
CA THR A 172 -0.33 47.53 27.61
C THR A 172 -1.12 48.82 27.38
N LYS A 173 -2.15 48.77 26.50
CA LYS A 173 -3.20 49.79 26.41
C LYS A 173 -4.57 49.13 26.38
N TRP A 174 -5.49 49.70 27.16
CA TRP A 174 -6.72 49.08 27.68
C TRP A 174 -7.95 49.12 26.75
N TYR A 175 -7.88 49.77 25.59
CA TYR A 175 -9.04 50.02 24.72
C TYR A 175 -9.40 48.88 23.73
N ASN A 176 -8.65 47.76 23.68
CA ASN A 176 -8.83 46.72 22.66
C ASN A 176 -9.71 45.52 23.07
N LYS A 177 -10.52 45.62 24.13
CA LYS A 177 -11.29 44.48 24.67
C LYS A 177 -12.24 43.78 23.69
N PRO A 178 -13.03 44.45 22.82
CA PRO A 178 -13.90 43.73 21.88
C PRO A 178 -13.13 43.09 20.72
N PHE A 179 -12.02 43.72 20.29
CA PHE A 179 -11.17 43.20 19.22
C PHE A 179 -10.42 41.93 19.64
N HIS A 180 -10.00 41.83 20.91
CA HIS A 180 -9.35 40.63 21.42
C HIS A 180 -10.30 39.43 21.55
N ALA A 181 -11.59 39.65 21.80
CA ALA A 181 -12.58 38.56 21.85
C ALA A 181 -12.84 37.97 20.46
N MET A 182 -13.02 38.84 19.44
CA MET A 182 -13.23 38.40 18.06
C MET A 182 -11.96 37.80 17.45
N LYS A 183 -10.79 38.37 17.74
CA LYS A 183 -9.49 37.81 17.35
C LYS A 183 -9.24 36.44 17.99
N ARG A 184 -9.61 36.21 19.27
CA ARG A 184 -9.53 34.88 19.89
C ARG A 184 -10.49 33.86 19.27
N PHE A 185 -11.65 34.29 18.79
CA PHE A 185 -12.59 33.41 18.06
C PHE A 185 -12.03 33.02 16.68
N PHE A 186 -11.48 34.00 15.95
CA PHE A 186 -10.95 33.79 14.60
C PHE A 186 -9.58 33.09 14.59
N GLU A 187 -8.67 33.44 15.51
CA GLU A 187 -7.43 32.72 15.74
C GLU A 187 -7.67 31.35 16.39
N GLY A 188 -8.77 31.17 17.12
CA GLY A 188 -9.19 29.87 17.65
C GLY A 188 -9.53 28.88 16.53
N ASN A 189 -10.21 29.31 15.47
CA ASN A 189 -10.47 28.46 14.29
C ASN A 189 -9.22 28.25 13.44
N LYS A 190 -8.39 29.29 13.25
CA LYS A 190 -7.17 29.20 12.42
C LYS A 190 -6.05 28.41 13.10
N LYS A 191 -5.94 28.47 14.43
CA LYS A 191 -5.06 27.59 15.22
C LYS A 191 -5.63 26.18 15.35
N LYS A 192 -6.96 25.98 15.36
CA LYS A 192 -7.53 24.62 15.32
C LYS A 192 -7.12 23.87 14.06
N GLU A 193 -7.18 24.48 12.87
CA GLU A 193 -6.73 23.80 11.63
C GLU A 193 -5.20 23.54 11.59
N LEU A 194 -4.38 24.44 12.15
CA LEU A 194 -2.92 24.28 12.19
C LEU A 194 -2.46 23.32 13.30
N CYS A 195 -3.13 23.34 14.46
CA CYS A 195 -2.89 22.42 15.57
C CYS A 195 -3.47 21.05 15.27
N ASP A 196 -4.64 20.89 14.65
CA ASP A 196 -5.16 19.56 14.28
C ASP A 196 -4.20 18.85 13.31
N GLU A 197 -3.55 19.59 12.40
CA GLU A 197 -2.57 19.03 11.48
C GLU A 197 -1.18 18.80 12.11
N GLN A 198 -0.71 19.68 13.01
CA GLN A 198 0.53 19.44 13.78
C GLN A 198 0.38 18.33 14.83
N THR A 199 -0.78 18.22 15.48
CA THR A 199 -1.08 17.14 16.44
C THR A 199 -1.14 15.80 15.72
N THR A 200 -1.54 15.78 14.44
CA THR A 200 -1.53 14.55 13.62
C THR A 200 -0.10 14.15 13.21
N ASP A 201 0.81 15.08 12.88
CA ASP A 201 2.22 14.76 12.56
C ASP A 201 3.05 14.42 13.83
N ASP A 202 2.78 15.07 14.97
CA ASP A 202 3.41 14.73 16.26
C ASP A 202 2.87 13.42 16.85
N SER A 203 1.56 13.16 16.76
CA SER A 203 0.97 11.86 17.16
C SER A 203 1.48 10.71 16.31
N ASN A 204 1.65 10.92 14.99
CA ASN A 204 2.24 9.92 14.11
C ASN A 204 3.73 9.69 14.40
N ARG A 205 4.49 10.73 14.80
CA ARG A 205 5.90 10.58 15.22
C ARG A 205 6.03 9.79 16.53
N GLU A 206 5.22 10.11 17.54
CA GLU A 206 5.20 9.33 18.79
C GLU A 206 4.78 7.88 18.54
N GLN A 207 3.81 7.63 17.67
CA GLN A 207 3.42 6.27 17.27
C GLN A 207 4.55 5.54 16.53
N LEU A 208 5.27 6.22 15.63
CA LEU A 208 6.42 5.64 14.91
C LEU A 208 7.60 5.32 15.84
N ASP A 209 7.88 6.18 16.83
CA ASP A 209 8.94 5.94 17.81
C ASP A 209 8.57 4.79 18.77
N ASN A 210 7.29 4.69 19.18
CA ASN A 210 6.81 3.57 19.98
C ASN A 210 6.85 2.24 19.20
N ILE A 211 6.51 2.24 17.90
CA ILE A 211 6.63 1.06 17.04
C ILE A 211 8.10 0.68 16.84
N ALA A 212 9.01 1.65 16.69
CA ALA A 212 10.44 1.38 16.57
C ALA A 212 11.02 0.77 17.86
N LEU A 213 10.61 1.26 19.04
CA LEU A 213 10.98 0.68 20.34
C LEU A 213 10.44 -0.73 20.53
N ASP A 214 9.20 -1.01 20.11
CA ASP A 214 8.62 -2.35 20.13
C ASP A 214 9.32 -3.29 19.12
N GLN A 215 9.79 -2.77 17.99
CA GLN A 215 10.61 -3.53 17.04
C GLN A 215 11.99 -3.90 17.61
N GLU A 216 12.59 -3.05 18.43
CA GLU A 216 13.86 -3.37 19.11
C GLU A 216 13.65 -4.42 20.21
N LYS A 217 12.63 -4.27 21.05
CA LYS A 217 12.28 -5.27 22.07
C LYS A 217 11.95 -6.63 21.46
N THR A 218 11.15 -6.66 20.40
CA THR A 218 10.83 -7.93 19.71
C THR A 218 12.06 -8.59 19.09
N LYS A 219 13.04 -7.81 18.59
CA LYS A 219 14.33 -8.38 18.14
C LYS A 219 15.13 -8.99 19.30
N GLU A 220 15.18 -8.32 20.44
CA GLU A 220 15.86 -8.86 21.63
C GLU A 220 15.19 -10.16 22.12
N ASP A 221 13.86 -10.21 22.14
CA ASP A 221 13.12 -11.40 22.55
C ASP A 221 13.28 -12.55 21.54
N ILE A 222 13.30 -12.26 20.23
CA ILE A 222 13.63 -13.25 19.20
C ILE A 222 15.05 -13.79 19.40
N GLN A 223 16.00 -12.94 19.78
CA GLN A 223 17.38 -13.36 19.99
C GLN A 223 17.54 -14.24 21.24
N LYS A 224 16.77 -13.98 22.29
CA LYS A 224 16.67 -14.89 23.46
C LYS A 224 16.09 -16.24 23.06
N ILE A 225 14.96 -16.25 22.35
CA ILE A 225 14.32 -17.48 21.86
C ILE A 225 15.27 -18.28 20.96
N GLN A 226 16.05 -17.61 20.11
CA GLN A 226 17.06 -18.28 19.28
C GLN A 226 18.17 -18.95 20.10
N ASN A 227 18.58 -18.36 21.22
CA ASN A 227 19.57 -18.96 22.10
C ASN A 227 18.96 -20.14 22.86
N ASP A 228 17.74 -20.03 23.36
CA ASP A 228 17.03 -21.13 24.03
C ASP A 228 16.84 -22.33 23.08
N ILE A 229 16.52 -22.08 21.81
CA ILE A 229 16.41 -23.13 20.78
C ILE A 229 17.77 -23.84 20.56
N LYS A 230 18.88 -23.10 20.54
CA LYS A 230 20.22 -23.70 20.41
C LYS A 230 20.54 -24.60 21.60
N ASP A 231 20.21 -24.17 22.80
CA ASP A 231 20.42 -24.96 24.01
C ASP A 231 19.57 -26.23 24.00
N ILE A 232 18.29 -26.14 23.62
CA ILE A 232 17.41 -27.31 23.44
C ILE A 232 17.98 -28.27 22.38
N GLN A 233 18.54 -27.78 21.28
CA GLN A 233 19.16 -28.62 20.27
C GLN A 233 20.38 -29.38 20.81
N VAL A 234 21.19 -28.75 21.66
CA VAL A 234 22.33 -29.40 22.32
C VAL A 234 21.86 -30.48 23.29
N TYR A 235 20.82 -30.21 24.09
CA TYR A 235 20.24 -31.21 24.99
C TYR A 235 19.64 -32.40 24.22
N MET A 236 18.92 -32.15 23.13
CA MET A 236 18.37 -33.21 22.28
C MET A 236 19.47 -34.09 21.67
N LYS A 237 20.60 -33.51 21.27
CA LYS A 237 21.74 -34.26 20.73
C LYS A 237 22.39 -35.16 21.79
N GLN A 238 22.62 -34.63 23.00
CA GLN A 238 23.15 -35.40 24.12
C GLN A 238 22.20 -36.52 24.55
N MET A 239 20.90 -36.27 24.56
CA MET A 239 19.89 -37.28 24.89
C MET A 239 19.87 -38.42 23.85
N ASN A 240 19.95 -38.10 22.56
CA ASN A 240 20.05 -39.11 21.51
C ASN A 240 21.33 -39.97 21.64
N GLU A 241 22.48 -39.37 21.96
CA GLU A 241 23.71 -40.13 22.21
C GLU A 241 23.58 -41.07 23.42
N GLN A 242 22.92 -40.63 24.49
CA GLN A 242 22.63 -41.47 25.64
C GLN A 242 21.66 -42.62 25.31
N ILE A 243 20.64 -42.37 24.49
CA ILE A 243 19.70 -43.39 24.03
C ILE A 243 20.43 -44.43 23.17
N CYS A 244 21.24 -44.01 22.19
CA CYS A 244 22.02 -44.92 21.35
C CYS A 244 22.96 -45.79 22.19
N SER A 245 23.67 -45.20 23.17
CA SER A 245 24.57 -45.97 24.04
C SER A 245 23.84 -46.98 24.94
N LYS A 246 22.61 -46.68 25.37
CA LYS A 246 21.76 -47.63 26.11
C LYS A 246 21.24 -48.75 25.20
N PHE A 247 20.83 -48.43 23.98
CA PHE A 247 20.42 -49.43 22.99
C PHE A 247 21.55 -50.38 22.63
N ASP A 248 22.77 -49.88 22.42
CA ASP A 248 23.94 -50.72 22.13
C ASP A 248 24.30 -51.67 23.29
N LYS A 249 24.12 -51.21 24.54
CA LYS A 249 24.29 -52.07 25.73
C LYS A 249 23.24 -53.17 25.79
N LEU A 250 21.96 -52.83 25.57
CA LEU A 250 20.87 -53.80 25.56
C LEU A 250 20.98 -54.83 24.43
N ILE A 251 21.46 -54.41 23.25
CA ILE A 251 21.71 -55.30 22.12
C ILE A 251 22.86 -56.28 22.44
N LYS A 252 23.94 -55.81 23.07
CA LYS A 252 25.05 -56.67 23.52
C LYS A 252 24.64 -57.65 24.61
N GLU A 253 23.76 -57.24 25.52
CA GLU A 253 23.25 -58.09 26.61
C GLU A 253 22.28 -59.17 26.10
N LYS A 254 21.55 -58.92 25.01
CA LYS A 254 20.65 -59.91 24.38
C LYS A 254 21.35 -60.90 23.42
N MET A 255 22.56 -60.60 22.98
CA MET A 255 23.36 -61.47 22.08
C MET A 255 24.38 -62.36 22.82
N SER A 256 24.52 -62.18 24.14
CA SER A 256 25.28 -63.08 25.03
C SER A 256 24.37 -64.11 25.68
#